data_AF-A0A161MIQ4-F1
#
_entry.id   AF-A0A161MIQ4-F1
#
_cell.length_a   1.000
_cell.length_b   1.000
_cell.length_c   1.000
_cell.angle_alpha   90.00
_cell.angle_beta   90.00
_cell.angle_gamma   90.00
#
_symmetry.space_group_name_H-M   'P 1'
#
loop_
_entity.id
_entity.type
_entity.pdbx_description
1 polymer ?
#
loop_
_entity_poly.entity_id
_entity_poly.type
_entity_poly.pdbx_seq_one_letter_code
_entity_poly.pdbx_strand_id
1 'polypeptide(L)'
;HVPPIALIGTLFPRNKLESEYAIMIARPAEGEDPDRPPNHEEILNAYAYSRGFMTQNGQPDNARAARYILKDFVQGRLLHCVAPPGVDQDKYHTFKTREKKAPKITPMAGRAINVNKVNVQDLDKEFFKKDSTGVHKQGIQKFGPIDAED
;
A
#
# COMPACT_ATOMS: atom_id res chain seq x y z
N HIS A 1 -16.52 5.25 -18.79
CA HIS A 1 -15.11 5.26 -18.31
C HIS A 1 -14.68 3.89 -17.76
N VAL A 2 -15.60 3.09 -17.22
CA VAL A 2 -15.31 1.76 -16.63
C VAL A 2 -14.68 0.75 -17.60
N PRO A 3 -15.31 0.36 -18.74
CA PRO A 3 -14.72 -0.66 -19.63
C PRO A 3 -13.32 -0.34 -20.16
N PRO A 4 -13.00 0.88 -20.64
CA PRO A 4 -11.67 1.17 -21.17
C PRO A 4 -10.60 1.22 -20.07
N ILE A 5 -10.95 1.59 -18.83
CA ILE A 5 -10.00 1.53 -17.71
C ILE A 5 -9.81 0.08 -17.24
N ALA A 6 -10.86 -0.74 -17.24
CA ALA A 6 -10.74 -2.17 -16.96
C ALA A 6 -9.77 -2.84 -17.95
N LEU A 7 -9.86 -2.50 -19.23
CA LEU A 7 -8.90 -2.94 -20.25
C LEU A 7 -7.47 -2.48 -19.93
N ILE A 8 -7.27 -1.23 -19.53
CA ILE A 8 -5.94 -0.76 -19.10
C ILE A 8 -5.42 -1.59 -17.90
N GLY A 9 -6.29 -1.95 -16.96
CA GLY A 9 -5.94 -2.82 -15.84
C GLY A 9 -5.47 -4.21 -16.27
N THR A 10 -6.03 -4.77 -17.34
CA THR A 10 -5.60 -6.07 -17.90
C THR A 10 -4.35 -5.96 -18.77
N LEU A 11 -4.15 -4.84 -19.47
CA LEU A 11 -3.03 -4.64 -20.39
C LEU A 11 -1.72 -4.29 -19.68
N PHE A 12 -1.80 -3.57 -18.55
CA PHE A 12 -0.63 -3.07 -17.84
C PHE A 12 -0.48 -3.73 -16.47
N PRO A 13 0.72 -4.26 -16.14
CA PRO A 13 1.00 -4.74 -14.80
C PRO A 13 0.82 -3.65 -13.74
N ARG A 14 0.34 -4.04 -12.55
CA ARG A 14 0.16 -3.15 -11.38
C ARG A 14 1.38 -2.27 -11.13
N ASN A 15 2.57 -2.86 -11.12
CA ASN A 15 3.83 -2.16 -10.87
C ASN A 15 4.11 -1.05 -11.88
N LYS A 16 3.70 -1.21 -13.14
CA LYS A 16 3.90 -0.20 -14.18
C LYS A 16 2.99 1.01 -13.95
N LEU A 17 1.71 0.79 -13.62
CA LEU A 17 0.78 1.87 -13.30
C LEU A 17 1.19 2.64 -12.03
N GLU A 18 1.61 1.93 -10.98
CA GLU A 18 2.11 2.56 -9.75
C GLU A 18 3.35 3.42 -9.98
N SER A 19 4.29 2.93 -10.80
CA SER A 19 5.52 3.65 -11.13
C SER A 19 5.25 4.88 -12.02
N GLU A 20 4.38 4.73 -13.02
CA GLU A 20 4.09 5.78 -14.00
C GLU A 20 3.35 6.97 -13.39
N TYR A 21 2.39 6.68 -12.50
CA TYR A 21 1.55 7.70 -11.88
C TYR A 21 1.97 8.09 -10.47
N ALA A 22 2.98 7.41 -9.91
CA ALA A 22 3.40 7.54 -8.52
C ALA A 22 2.24 7.35 -7.52
N ILE A 23 1.44 6.32 -7.75
CA ILE A 23 0.28 5.95 -6.93
C ILE A 23 0.49 4.59 -6.27
N MET A 24 -0.29 4.30 -5.25
CA MET A 24 -0.34 2.98 -4.60
C MET A 24 -1.72 2.39 -4.84
N ILE A 25 -1.78 1.30 -5.62
CA ILE A 25 -3.04 0.66 -5.96
C ILE A 25 -3.31 -0.42 -4.90
N ALA A 26 -4.52 -0.42 -4.32
CA ALA A 26 -4.90 -1.37 -3.28
C ALA A 26 -4.69 -2.81 -3.73
N ARG A 27 -3.96 -3.61 -2.93
CA ARG A 27 -3.70 -5.02 -3.25
C ARG A 27 -5.01 -5.85 -3.16
N PRO A 28 -5.10 -6.97 -3.89
CA PRO A 28 -6.20 -7.92 -3.73
C PRO A 28 -6.39 -8.30 -2.26
N ALA A 29 -7.64 -8.54 -1.86
CA ALA A 29 -7.96 -8.89 -0.47
C ALA A 29 -7.43 -10.28 -0.10
N GLU A 30 -7.25 -10.53 1.20
CA GLU A 30 -6.86 -11.85 1.70
C GLU A 30 -7.93 -12.89 1.34
N GLY A 31 -7.61 -13.78 0.41
CA GLY A 31 -8.54 -14.78 -0.14
C GLY A 31 -8.78 -14.66 -1.66
N GLU A 32 -8.38 -13.54 -2.27
CA GLU A 32 -8.32 -13.41 -3.73
C GLU A 32 -6.95 -13.81 -4.27
N ASP A 33 -6.88 -14.07 -5.58
CA ASP A 33 -5.60 -14.32 -6.27
C ASP A 33 -4.67 -13.10 -6.14
N PRO A 34 -3.47 -13.24 -5.54
CA PRO A 34 -2.54 -12.13 -5.37
C PRO A 34 -2.05 -11.53 -6.69
N ASP A 35 -2.02 -12.33 -7.77
CA ASP A 35 -1.52 -11.90 -9.09
C ASP A 35 -2.63 -11.37 -10.02
N ARG A 36 -3.86 -11.23 -9.53
CA ARG A 36 -4.95 -10.69 -10.36
C ARG A 36 -4.66 -9.27 -10.86
N PRO A 37 -5.14 -8.92 -12.06
CA PRO A 37 -5.01 -7.56 -12.55
C PRO A 37 -5.74 -6.55 -11.63
N PRO A 38 -5.23 -5.31 -11.53
CA PRO A 38 -5.87 -4.26 -10.76
C PRO A 38 -7.25 -3.91 -11.32
N ASN A 39 -8.23 -3.76 -10.44
CA ASN A 39 -9.58 -3.40 -10.86
C ASN A 39 -9.64 -1.91 -11.24
N HIS A 40 -10.58 -1.55 -12.10
CA HIS A 40 -10.75 -0.17 -12.55
C HIS A 40 -11.01 0.80 -11.40
N GLU A 41 -11.79 0.41 -10.40
CA GLU A 41 -12.05 1.22 -9.20
C GLU A 41 -10.78 1.46 -8.39
N GLU A 42 -9.93 0.43 -8.20
CA GLU A 42 -8.67 0.55 -7.47
C GLU A 42 -7.74 1.55 -8.16
N ILE A 43 -7.65 1.48 -9.48
CA ILE A 43 -6.81 2.38 -10.30
C ILE A 43 -7.34 3.82 -10.21
N LEU A 44 -8.65 4.00 -10.41
CA LEU A 44 -9.26 5.33 -10.47
C LEU A 44 -9.28 6.01 -9.10
N ASN A 45 -9.62 5.27 -8.04
CA ASN A 45 -9.61 5.78 -6.68
C ASN A 45 -8.19 6.19 -6.29
N ALA A 46 -7.20 5.33 -6.51
CA ALA A 46 -5.80 5.65 -6.18
C ALA A 46 -5.30 6.90 -6.93
N TYR A 47 -5.63 7.02 -8.21
CA TYR A 47 -5.26 8.18 -9.01
C TYR A 47 -6.00 9.45 -8.59
N ALA A 48 -7.32 9.36 -8.36
CA ALA A 48 -8.14 10.48 -7.94
C ALA A 48 -7.70 11.03 -6.57
N TYR A 49 -7.44 10.16 -5.59
CA TYR A 49 -6.93 10.57 -4.28
C TYR A 49 -5.55 11.24 -4.39
N SER A 50 -4.61 10.65 -5.14
CA SER A 50 -3.28 11.22 -5.34
C SER A 50 -3.31 12.61 -5.99
N ARG A 51 -4.29 12.87 -6.86
CA ARG A 51 -4.45 14.14 -7.57
C ARG A 51 -5.46 15.11 -6.95
N GLY A 52 -6.09 14.73 -5.83
CA GLY A 52 -7.12 15.53 -5.18
C GLY A 52 -8.39 15.72 -6.03
N PHE A 53 -8.68 14.78 -6.95
CA PHE A 53 -9.92 14.82 -7.73
C PHE A 53 -11.08 14.34 -6.87
N MET A 54 -11.85 15.29 -6.35
CA MET A 54 -13.00 15.04 -5.49
C MET A 54 -14.28 15.58 -6.12
N THR A 55 -15.37 14.88 -5.88
CA THR A 55 -16.75 15.32 -6.14
C THR A 55 -17.22 16.26 -5.03
N GLN A 56 -18.36 16.93 -5.23
CA GLN A 56 -18.96 17.80 -4.21
C GLN A 56 -19.24 17.08 -2.89
N ASN A 57 -19.50 15.76 -2.94
CA ASN A 57 -19.77 14.94 -1.77
C ASN A 57 -18.49 14.39 -1.10
N GLY A 58 -17.30 14.84 -1.55
CA GLY A 58 -16.01 14.39 -1.01
C GLY A 58 -15.55 13.00 -1.48
N GLN A 59 -16.27 12.37 -2.42
CA GLN A 59 -15.87 11.09 -3.01
C GLN A 59 -14.91 11.32 -4.20
N PRO A 60 -13.99 10.38 -4.51
CA PRO A 60 -13.07 10.52 -5.64
C PRO A 60 -13.83 10.63 -6.98
N ASP A 61 -13.43 11.60 -7.81
CA ASP A 61 -14.03 11.80 -9.13
C ASP A 61 -13.40 10.86 -10.19
N ASN A 62 -13.98 9.67 -10.28
CA ASN A 62 -13.55 8.61 -11.21
C ASN A 62 -13.67 9.00 -12.69
N ALA A 63 -14.70 9.77 -13.05
CA ALA A 63 -14.89 10.19 -14.44
C ALA A 63 -13.79 11.17 -14.88
N ARG A 64 -13.40 12.11 -13.99
CA ARG A 64 -12.27 13.02 -14.23
C ARG A 64 -10.96 12.26 -14.29
N ALA A 65 -10.67 11.42 -13.31
CA ALA A 65 -9.46 10.58 -13.28
C ALA A 65 -9.28 9.77 -14.57
N ALA A 66 -10.34 9.10 -15.03
CA ALA A 66 -10.30 8.27 -16.21
C ALA A 66 -9.93 9.05 -17.49
N ARG A 67 -10.43 10.28 -17.64
CA ARG A 67 -10.10 11.10 -18.83
C ARG A 67 -8.60 11.38 -18.94
N TYR A 68 -7.93 11.62 -17.81
CA TYR A 68 -6.47 11.85 -17.81
C TYR A 68 -5.71 10.57 -18.14
N ILE A 69 -6.08 9.44 -17.53
CA ILE A 69 -5.42 8.15 -17.79
C ILE A 69 -5.59 7.73 -19.26
N LEU A 70 -6.80 7.85 -19.80
CA LEU A 70 -7.08 7.50 -21.20
C LEU A 70 -6.37 8.44 -22.18
N LYS A 71 -6.26 9.73 -21.85
CA LYS A 71 -5.47 10.68 -22.62
C LYS A 71 -4.00 10.26 -22.66
N ASP A 72 -3.43 9.89 -21.52
CA ASP A 72 -2.03 9.45 -21.41
C ASP A 72 -1.77 8.15 -22.20
N PHE A 73 -2.76 7.25 -22.27
CA PHE A 73 -2.73 6.06 -23.12
C PHE A 73 -2.69 6.42 -24.61
N VAL A 74 -3.59 7.28 -25.07
CA VAL A 74 -3.64 7.71 -26.49
C VAL A 74 -2.39 8.52 -26.87
N GLN A 75 -1.84 9.31 -25.95
CA GLN A 75 -0.61 10.08 -26.19
C GLN A 75 0.67 9.22 -26.16
N GLY A 76 0.58 7.93 -25.81
CA GLY A 76 1.72 7.01 -25.77
C GLY A 76 2.58 7.10 -24.50
N ARG A 77 2.13 7.83 -23.48
CA ARG A 77 2.79 7.80 -22.15
C ARG A 77 2.58 6.42 -21.50
N LEU A 78 1.37 5.89 -21.59
CA LEU A 78 1.10 4.47 -21.36
C LEU A 78 1.11 3.73 -22.70
N LEU A 79 2.27 3.24 -23.11
CA LEU A 79 2.42 2.50 -24.36
C LEU A 79 2.20 1.00 -24.16
N HIS A 80 1.29 0.43 -24.93
CA HIS A 80 1.13 -1.02 -25.09
C HIS A 80 1.10 -1.35 -26.59
N CYS A 81 1.92 -2.32 -27.01
CA CYS A 81 1.95 -2.79 -28.39
C CYS A 81 1.38 -4.20 -28.48
N VAL A 82 0.37 -4.39 -29.32
CA VAL A 82 -0.21 -5.71 -29.60
C VAL A 82 0.71 -6.46 -30.55
N ALA A 83 1.02 -7.71 -30.21
CA ALA A 83 1.83 -8.59 -31.03
C ALA A 83 1.11 -8.92 -32.35
N PRO A 84 1.87 -9.01 -33.46
CA PRO A 84 1.30 -9.50 -34.71
C PRO A 84 0.85 -10.97 -34.55
N PRO A 85 -0.11 -11.43 -35.38
CA PRO A 85 -0.57 -12.80 -35.32
C PRO A 85 0.60 -13.77 -35.54
N GLY A 86 0.70 -14.80 -34.70
CA GLY A 86 1.78 -15.79 -34.73
C GLY A 86 2.99 -15.46 -33.84
N VAL A 87 3.03 -14.28 -33.22
CA VAL A 87 4.04 -13.92 -32.22
C VAL A 87 3.40 -13.90 -30.83
N ASP A 88 4.13 -14.44 -29.85
CA ASP A 88 3.72 -14.45 -28.45
C ASP A 88 3.77 -13.03 -27.85
N GLN A 89 2.68 -12.61 -27.19
CA GLN A 89 2.51 -11.25 -26.68
C GLN A 89 3.56 -10.89 -25.64
N ASP A 90 3.88 -11.83 -24.74
CA ASP A 90 4.81 -11.60 -23.63
C ASP A 90 6.26 -11.40 -24.11
N LYS A 91 6.59 -12.01 -25.26
CA LYS A 91 7.90 -11.85 -25.91
C LYS A 91 7.99 -10.57 -26.74
N TYR A 92 6.87 -10.14 -27.33
CA TYR A 92 6.84 -8.95 -28.19
C TYR A 92 6.89 -7.66 -27.38
N HIS A 93 6.14 -7.58 -26.28
CA HIS A 93 6.02 -6.36 -25.50
C HIS A 93 6.22 -6.63 -24.01
N THR A 94 7.44 -6.41 -23.54
CA THR A 94 7.79 -6.51 -22.12
C THR A 94 7.91 -5.13 -21.49
N PHE A 95 7.20 -4.90 -20.38
CA PHE A 95 7.29 -3.65 -19.63
C PHE A 95 8.60 -3.57 -18.85
N LYS A 96 9.36 -2.49 -19.04
CA LYS A 96 10.52 -2.17 -18.21
C LYS A 96 10.03 -1.70 -16.84
N THR A 97 10.16 -2.55 -15.82
CA THR A 97 9.89 -2.15 -14.44
C THR A 97 11.07 -1.32 -13.93
N ARG A 98 10.81 -0.09 -13.49
CA ARG A 98 11.82 0.66 -12.76
C ARG A 98 11.95 0.03 -11.38
N GLU A 99 13.04 -0.67 -11.13
CA GLU A 99 13.35 -1.17 -9.80
C GLU A 99 13.41 0.02 -8.83
N LYS A 100 12.45 0.08 -7.90
CA LYS A 100 12.55 1.00 -6.77
C LYS A 100 13.67 0.48 -5.89
N LYS A 101 14.87 1.06 -6.01
CA LYS A 101 15.95 0.78 -5.06
C LYS A 101 15.43 1.11 -3.66
N ALA A 102 15.40 0.12 -2.77
CA ALA A 102 15.04 0.37 -1.39
C ALA A 102 15.94 1.48 -0.85
N PRO A 103 15.39 2.51 -0.17
CA PRO A 103 16.22 3.52 0.45
C PRO A 103 17.17 2.82 1.42
N LYS A 104 18.48 3.10 1.31
CA LYS A 104 19.46 2.56 2.26
C LYS A 104 19.09 3.12 3.64
N ILE A 105 18.62 2.24 4.51
CA ILE A 105 18.23 2.60 5.87
C ILE A 105 19.48 3.19 6.56
N THR A 106 19.38 4.43 7.03
CA THR A 106 20.47 5.02 7.81
C THR A 106 20.63 4.24 9.11
N PRO A 107 21.84 4.13 9.69
CA PRO A 107 22.03 3.45 10.97
C PRO A 107 21.09 3.94 12.07
N MET A 108 20.75 5.24 12.04
CA MET A 108 19.79 5.87 12.95
C MET A 108 18.34 5.38 12.73
N ALA A 109 17.88 5.32 11.48
CA ALA A 109 16.55 4.80 11.16
C ALA A 109 16.43 3.29 11.49
N GLY A 110 17.49 2.51 11.26
CA GLY A 110 17.53 1.09 11.60
C GLY A 110 17.39 0.84 13.10
N ARG A 111 18.03 1.68 13.94
CA ARG A 111 17.85 1.64 15.39
C ARG A 111 16.40 1.93 15.79
N ALA A 112 15.80 3.01 15.28
CA ALA A 112 14.42 3.38 15.61
C ALA A 112 13.38 2.30 15.22
N ILE A 113 13.56 1.64 14.07
CA ILE A 113 12.68 0.56 13.62
C ILE A 113 12.80 -0.67 14.54
N ASN A 114 14.01 -0.99 15.03
CA ASN A 114 14.23 -2.11 15.93
C ASN A 114 13.68 -1.88 17.34
N VAL A 115 13.53 -0.63 17.79
CA VAL A 115 12.89 -0.30 19.08
C VAL A 115 11.38 -0.60 19.05
N ASN A 116 10.74 -0.50 17.87
CA ASN A 116 9.29 -0.63 17.73
C ASN A 116 8.80 -1.94 17.08
N LYS A 117 9.69 -2.90 16.79
CA LYS A 117 9.28 -4.24 16.32
C LYS A 117 8.82 -5.10 17.49
N VAL A 118 7.65 -4.77 18.02
CA VAL A 118 6.92 -5.66 18.90
C VAL A 118 6.14 -6.62 18.00
N ASN A 119 6.62 -7.85 17.85
CA ASN A 119 5.97 -8.88 17.05
C ASN A 119 4.83 -9.50 17.87
N VAL A 120 3.66 -9.67 17.25
CA VAL A 120 2.47 -10.26 17.91
C VAL A 120 2.78 -11.65 18.47
N GLN A 121 3.61 -12.44 17.78
CA GLN A 121 4.02 -13.77 18.25
C GLN A 121 4.93 -13.72 19.49
N ASP A 122 5.68 -12.62 19.67
CA ASP A 122 6.54 -12.46 20.83
C ASP A 122 5.75 -11.90 22.02
N LEU A 123 4.73 -11.06 21.77
CA LEU A 123 3.70 -10.69 22.77
C LEU A 123 2.91 -11.90 23.25
N ASP A 124 2.48 -12.78 22.34
CA ASP A 124 1.72 -13.98 22.68
C ASP A 124 2.57 -14.95 23.51
N LYS A 125 3.85 -15.11 23.16
CA LYS A 125 4.79 -15.91 23.97
C LYS A 125 5.01 -15.33 25.34
N GLU A 126 5.07 -14.01 25.48
CA GLU A 126 5.28 -13.34 26.77
C GLU A 126 4.00 -13.36 27.63
N PHE A 127 2.83 -13.25 27.01
CA PHE A 127 1.52 -13.31 27.66
C PHE A 127 1.11 -14.73 28.08
N PHE A 128 1.33 -15.73 27.21
CA PHE A 128 1.04 -17.14 27.48
C PHE A 128 2.23 -17.89 28.07
N LYS A 129 3.37 -17.22 28.29
CA LYS A 129 4.42 -17.74 29.18
C LYS A 129 3.75 -17.96 30.53
N LYS A 130 3.63 -19.24 30.86
CA LYS A 130 2.98 -19.71 32.06
C LYS A 130 3.93 -19.48 33.24
N ASP A 131 4.15 -18.21 33.59
CA ASP A 131 4.76 -17.84 34.85
C ASP A 131 3.70 -18.12 35.93
N SER A 132 3.61 -19.40 36.29
CA SER A 132 2.81 -19.85 37.40
C SER A 132 3.48 -19.37 38.68
N THR A 133 3.16 -18.18 39.16
CA THR A 133 3.09 -17.87 40.61
C THR A 133 2.34 -16.56 40.80
N GLY A 134 1.14 -16.69 41.36
CA GLY A 134 0.17 -15.61 41.45
C GLY A 134 0.58 -14.50 42.41
N VAL A 135 0.28 -13.26 42.04
CA VAL A 135 0.17 -12.14 42.99
C VAL A 135 -0.88 -11.16 42.45
N HIS A 136 -2.05 -11.14 43.06
CA HIS A 136 -2.94 -9.97 43.04
C HIS A 136 -2.15 -8.77 43.60
N LYS A 137 -1.86 -7.74 42.79
CA LYS A 137 -1.40 -6.45 43.32
C LYS A 137 -2.61 -5.56 43.57
N GLN A 138 -3.16 -5.58 44.78
CA GLN A 138 -4.01 -4.49 45.25
C GLN A 138 -3.11 -3.28 45.52
N GLY A 139 -3.41 -2.17 44.85
CA GLY A 139 -2.69 -0.91 45.04
C GLY A 139 -2.96 -0.33 46.43
N ILE A 140 -1.90 -0.06 47.18
CA ILE A 140 -1.93 0.87 48.31
C ILE A 140 -0.94 1.98 47.98
N GLN A 141 -1.47 3.16 47.65
CA GLN A 141 -0.66 4.38 47.62
C GLN A 141 -0.47 4.86 49.06
N LYS A 142 0.79 4.99 49.48
CA LYS A 142 1.17 5.93 50.54
C LYS A 142 2.37 6.73 50.03
N PHE A 143 2.13 7.99 49.68
CA PHE A 143 3.14 9.03 49.65
C PHE A 143 2.83 9.97 50.82
N GLY A 144 3.76 10.07 51.75
CA GLY A 144 3.80 11.15 52.74
C GLY A 144 5.17 11.83 52.65
N PRO A 145 5.29 13.15 52.87
CA PRO A 145 6.54 13.77 53.24
C PRO A 145 6.75 13.64 54.75
N ILE A 146 8.00 13.38 55.13
CA ILE A 146 8.50 13.32 56.50
C ILE A 146 9.22 14.65 56.78
N ASP A 147 8.89 15.23 57.93
CA ASP A 147 9.53 16.30 58.71
C ASP A 147 9.26 17.78 58.39
N ALA A 148 8.44 18.38 59.27
CA ALA A 148 8.59 19.75 59.74
C ALA A 148 8.30 19.74 61.26
N GLU A 149 9.32 20.01 62.09
CA GLU A 149 9.13 20.56 63.43
C GLU A 149 10.19 21.66 63.69
N ASP A 150 9.64 22.83 64.06
CA ASP A 150 10.11 23.98 64.85
C ASP A 150 11.61 24.38 64.91
#